data_AF-A0A507B7D5-F1
#
_entry.id   AF-A0A507B7D5-F1
#
_cell.length_a   1.000
_cell.length_b   1.000
_cell.length_c   1.000
_cell.angle_alpha   90.00
_cell.angle_beta   90.00
_cell.angle_gamma   90.00
#
_symmetry.space_group_name_H-M   'P 1'
#
loop_
_entity.id
_entity.type
_entity.pdbx_description
1 polymer ?
#
loop_
_entity_poly.entity_id
_entity_poly.type
_entity_poly.pdbx_seq_one_letter_code
_entity_poly.pdbx_strand_id
1 'polypeptide(L)'
;MSHGASGYFYYEYLYEFEWDFRPGFQPDPKAQGKDEGKRPPYRTAYYTEHRQDHGAQTDWYKNRVRPTIEEDCKKIIDLYNGQNLERYPKEDQGRKPNRFGRIMKPFNWNAVIERQFKWTKTLPTTTEGDDQGKPYGKKI
;
A
#
# COMPACT_ATOMS: atom_id res chain seq x y z
N MET A 1 3.25 -15.82 36.93
CA MET A 1 3.75 -15.15 35.71
C MET A 1 2.60 -15.05 34.72
N SER A 2 2.07 -13.85 34.45
CA SER A 2 0.99 -13.66 33.48
C SER A 2 1.54 -13.91 32.07
N HIS A 3 1.16 -15.04 31.46
CA HIS A 3 1.40 -15.26 30.04
C HIS A 3 0.46 -14.31 29.28
N GLY A 4 0.97 -13.12 28.94
CA GLY A 4 0.22 -12.14 28.15
C GLY A 4 -0.38 -12.78 26.90
N ALA A 5 -1.59 -12.35 26.53
CA ALA A 5 -2.33 -12.93 25.43
C ALA A 5 -1.50 -12.90 24.13
N SER A 6 -1.42 -14.04 23.44
CA SER A 6 -0.86 -14.13 22.09
C SER A 6 -1.80 -13.42 21.11
N GLY A 7 -1.22 -12.75 20.13
CA GLY A 7 -1.95 -12.01 19.12
C GLY A 7 -0.99 -11.37 18.13
N TYR A 8 -1.42 -10.26 17.54
CA TYR A 8 -0.75 -9.62 16.43
C TYR A 8 -0.74 -8.12 16.61
N PHE A 9 0.39 -7.48 16.32
CA PHE A 9 0.37 -6.09 15.91
C PHE A 9 -0.21 -6.01 14.51
N TYR A 10 -1.13 -5.07 14.29
CA TYR A 10 -1.85 -4.91 13.04
C TYR A 10 -1.92 -3.42 12.67
N TYR A 11 -1.54 -3.13 11.43
CA TYR A 11 -1.58 -1.79 10.86
C TYR A 11 -2.24 -1.83 9.50
N GLU A 12 -3.39 -1.19 9.36
CA GLU A 12 -4.11 -1.05 8.09
C GLU A 12 -4.02 0.40 7.62
N TYR A 13 -3.73 0.58 6.34
CA TYR A 13 -3.68 1.89 5.72
C TYR A 13 -4.26 1.88 4.32
N LEU A 14 -4.45 3.11 3.85
CA LEU A 14 -4.87 3.43 2.51
C LEU A 14 -3.88 4.45 1.96
N TYR A 15 -3.38 4.24 0.75
CA TYR A 15 -2.52 5.20 0.05
C TYR A 15 -3.24 5.80 -1.15
N GLU A 16 -3.41 7.12 -1.15
CA GLU A 16 -3.99 7.86 -2.26
C GLU A 16 -2.91 8.22 -3.28
N PHE A 17 -2.87 7.50 -4.41
CA PHE A 17 -1.93 7.84 -5.49
C PHE A 17 -2.38 9.12 -6.20
N GLU A 18 -1.57 10.17 -6.06
CA GLU A 18 -1.63 11.32 -6.94
C GLU A 18 -0.93 11.04 -8.26
N TRP A 19 -1.42 11.66 -9.33
CA TRP A 19 -0.83 11.57 -10.66
C TRP A 19 -0.87 12.93 -11.35
N ASP A 20 0.10 13.13 -12.24
CA ASP A 20 0.18 14.26 -13.16
C ASP A 20 0.14 13.74 -14.60
N PHE A 21 0.12 14.66 -15.56
CA PHE A 21 0.40 14.33 -16.97
C PHE A 21 1.89 14.47 -17.25
N ARG A 22 2.40 13.64 -18.16
CA ARG A 22 3.75 13.75 -18.70
C ARG A 22 3.93 15.14 -19.31
N PRO A 23 5.10 15.77 -19.16
CA PRO A 23 5.39 17.03 -19.82
C PRO A 23 5.10 16.95 -21.32
N GLY A 24 4.39 17.94 -21.85
CA GLY A 24 4.00 18.00 -23.27
C GLY A 24 2.80 17.12 -23.65
N PHE A 25 2.21 16.38 -22.73
CA PHE A 25 0.97 15.65 -22.97
C PHE A 25 -0.23 16.59 -22.80
N GLN A 26 -1.00 16.78 -23.87
CA GLN A 26 -2.30 17.42 -23.79
C GLN A 26 -3.37 16.33 -23.65
N PRO A 27 -4.08 16.26 -22.51
CA PRO A 27 -5.19 15.33 -22.38
C PRO A 27 -6.25 15.67 -23.44
N ASP A 28 -6.81 14.64 -24.08
CA ASP A 28 -7.97 14.82 -24.96
C ASP A 28 -9.09 15.49 -24.13
N PRO A 29 -9.58 16.69 -24.51
CA PRO A 29 -10.64 17.38 -23.79
C PRO A 29 -11.92 16.54 -23.64
N LYS A 30 -12.13 15.54 -24.51
CA LYS A 30 -13.27 14.62 -24.43
C LYS A 30 -13.02 13.44 -23.47
N ALA A 31 -11.77 13.22 -23.06
CA ALA A 31 -11.37 12.20 -22.07
C ALA A 31 -11.32 12.75 -20.63
N GLN A 32 -11.39 14.08 -20.45
CA GLN A 32 -11.52 14.78 -19.15
C GLN A 32 -12.84 14.48 -18.40
N GLY A 33 -13.67 13.53 -18.83
CA GLY A 33 -14.91 13.19 -18.10
C GLY A 33 -14.96 11.77 -17.54
N LYS A 34 -14.10 10.87 -18.02
CA LYS A 34 -14.33 9.42 -17.86
C LYS A 34 -13.39 8.72 -16.89
N ASP A 35 -12.33 9.39 -16.44
CA ASP A 35 -11.36 8.86 -15.46
C ASP A 35 -10.63 10.01 -14.74
N GLU A 36 -11.35 11.09 -14.44
CA GLU A 36 -10.80 12.20 -13.66
C GLU A 36 -10.65 11.81 -12.19
N GLY A 37 -9.42 11.48 -11.83
CA GLY A 37 -8.84 12.12 -10.64
C GLY A 37 -8.30 11.17 -9.60
N LYS A 38 -8.88 9.98 -9.40
CA LYS A 38 -8.42 9.10 -8.31
C LYS A 38 -8.43 7.64 -8.75
N ARG A 39 -7.25 7.01 -8.77
CA ARG A 39 -7.18 5.54 -8.77
C ARG A 39 -7.85 5.09 -7.46
N PRO A 40 -8.62 3.98 -7.44
CA PRO A 40 -9.03 3.40 -6.16
C PRO A 40 -7.78 3.27 -5.28
N PRO A 41 -7.83 3.80 -4.06
CA PRO A 41 -6.63 3.94 -3.28
C PRO A 41 -6.09 2.57 -2.93
N TYR A 42 -4.78 2.44 -2.83
CA TYR A 42 -4.17 1.16 -2.47
C TYR A 42 -4.38 0.92 -0.99
N ARG A 43 -5.24 -0.05 -0.70
CA ARG A 43 -5.60 -0.44 0.66
C ARG A 43 -4.98 -1.79 0.97
N THR A 44 -4.23 -1.85 2.06
CA THR A 44 -3.63 -3.09 2.55
C THR A 44 -3.37 -2.98 4.05
N ALA A 45 -2.88 -4.07 4.65
CA ALA A 45 -2.46 -4.09 6.03
C ALA A 45 -1.14 -4.86 6.20
N TYR A 46 -0.47 -4.62 7.33
CA TYR A 46 0.67 -5.39 7.79
C TYR A 46 0.41 -5.95 9.17
N TYR A 47 0.97 -7.12 9.44
CA TYR A 47 0.87 -7.73 10.75
C TYR A 47 2.09 -8.56 11.15
N THR A 48 2.34 -8.64 12.45
CA THR A 48 3.40 -9.48 13.04
C THR A 48 2.87 -10.08 14.34
N GLU A 49 3.19 -11.36 14.58
CA GLU A 49 2.86 -12.03 15.84
C GLU A 49 3.62 -11.38 16.99
N HIS A 50 2.89 -10.90 17.99
CA HIS A 50 3.48 -10.30 19.18
C HIS A 50 2.49 -10.32 20.34
N ARG A 51 3.03 -10.29 21.56
CA ARG A 51 2.22 -10.04 22.76
C ARG A 51 1.79 -8.57 22.81
N GLN A 52 0.69 -8.30 23.51
CA GLN A 52 0.22 -6.94 23.69
C GLN A 52 1.27 -6.11 24.46
N ASP A 53 1.89 -5.18 23.75
CA ASP A 53 2.90 -4.26 24.29
C ASP A 53 2.88 -2.99 23.43
N HIS A 54 2.49 -1.87 24.03
CA HIS A 54 2.35 -0.60 23.32
C HIS A 54 3.69 -0.01 22.87
N GLY A 55 4.76 -0.20 23.66
CA GLY A 55 6.10 0.26 23.32
C GLY A 55 6.63 -0.49 22.11
N ALA A 56 6.59 -1.83 22.18
CA ALA A 56 7.00 -2.68 21.08
C ALA A 56 6.14 -2.47 19.83
N GLN A 57 4.84 -2.17 19.97
CA GLN A 57 3.97 -1.86 18.83
C GLN A 57 4.37 -0.54 18.15
N THR A 58 4.75 0.48 18.93
CA THR A 58 5.25 1.76 18.40
C THR A 58 6.57 1.58 17.66
N ASP A 59 7.48 0.79 18.23
CA ASP A 59 8.77 0.49 17.61
C ASP A 59 8.62 -0.35 16.35
N TRP A 60 7.71 -1.33 16.38
CA TRP A 60 7.34 -2.11 15.21
C TRP A 60 6.82 -1.21 14.08
N TYR A 61 5.95 -0.24 14.40
CA TYR A 61 5.46 0.70 13.40
C TYR A 61 6.59 1.54 12.77
N LYS A 62 7.45 2.12 13.60
CA LYS A 62 8.55 2.99 13.13
C LYS A 62 9.60 2.23 12.34
N ASN A 63 9.99 1.04 12.81
CA ASN A 63 11.16 0.32 12.31
C ASN A 63 10.82 -0.72 11.25
N ARG A 64 9.57 -1.18 11.17
CA ARG A 64 9.15 -2.17 10.16
C ARG A 64 8.05 -1.63 9.26
N VAL A 65 6.90 -1.29 9.83
CA VAL A 65 5.72 -0.92 9.03
C VAL A 65 6.00 0.28 8.14
N ARG A 66 6.52 1.38 8.70
CA ARG A 66 6.75 2.61 7.93
C ARG A 66 7.69 2.40 6.74
N PRO A 67 8.89 1.80 6.91
CA PRO A 67 9.75 1.46 5.78
C PRO A 67 9.06 0.57 4.73
N THR A 68 8.31 -0.44 5.16
CA THR A 68 7.63 -1.35 4.22
C THR A 68 6.53 -0.66 3.42
N ILE A 69 5.76 0.27 4.02
CA ILE A 69 4.78 1.10 3.29
C ILE A 69 5.47 1.87 2.17
N GLU A 70 6.56 2.56 2.52
CA GLU A 70 7.29 3.40 1.58
C GLU A 70 7.88 2.58 0.43
N GLU A 71 8.45 1.41 0.71
CA GLU A 71 8.98 0.50 -0.29
C GLU A 71 7.90 -0.06 -1.22
N ASP A 72 6.80 -0.59 -0.66
CA ASP A 72 5.68 -1.13 -1.44
C ASP A 72 5.06 -0.05 -2.34
N CYS A 73 4.85 1.16 -1.82
CA CYS A 73 4.26 2.26 -2.59
C CYS A 73 5.21 2.75 -3.68
N LYS A 74 6.51 2.90 -3.39
CA LYS A 74 7.52 3.26 -4.39
C LYS A 74 7.61 2.22 -5.50
N LYS A 75 7.57 0.92 -5.15
CA LYS A 75 7.49 -0.16 -6.14
C LYS A 75 6.28 0.01 -7.07
N ILE A 76 5.10 0.29 -6.51
CA ILE A 76 3.89 0.50 -7.34
C ILE A 76 4.05 1.71 -8.26
N ILE A 77 4.62 2.82 -7.77
CA ILE A 77 4.88 4.05 -8.53
C ILE A 77 5.86 3.77 -9.67
N ASP A 78 6.98 3.14 -9.37
CA ASP A 78 8.04 2.80 -10.33
C ASP A 78 7.51 1.88 -11.44
N LEU A 79 6.78 0.82 -11.06
CA LEU A 79 6.13 -0.07 -12.01
C LEU A 79 5.09 0.64 -12.88
N TYR A 80 4.31 1.57 -12.32
CA TYR A 80 3.31 2.33 -13.07
C TYR A 80 3.95 3.35 -14.03
N ASN A 81 5.02 4.02 -13.58
CA ASN A 81 5.74 5.02 -14.36
C ASN A 81 6.70 4.41 -15.39
N GLY A 82 7.02 3.12 -15.24
CA GLY A 82 8.05 2.46 -16.04
C GLY A 82 9.47 2.88 -15.66
N GLN A 83 9.70 3.18 -14.37
CA GLN A 83 10.98 3.61 -13.82
C GLN A 83 11.61 2.48 -13.01
N ASN A 84 12.95 2.43 -12.97
CA ASN A 84 13.74 1.45 -12.20
C ASN A 84 13.28 -0.02 -12.38
N LEU A 85 12.76 -0.38 -13.56
CA LEU A 85 12.12 -1.68 -13.80
C LEU A 85 13.09 -2.85 -13.60
N GLU A 86 14.38 -2.63 -13.85
CA GLU A 86 15.47 -3.59 -13.65
C GLU A 86 15.62 -4.06 -12.20
N ARG A 87 15.08 -3.32 -11.22
CA ARG A 87 15.11 -3.68 -9.79
C ARG A 87 14.04 -4.71 -9.41
N TYR A 88 13.06 -4.95 -10.29
CA TYR A 88 11.91 -5.80 -9.98
C TYR A 88 11.90 -7.07 -10.86
N PRO A 89 11.33 -8.18 -10.36
CA PRO A 89 11.17 -9.40 -11.14
C PRO A 89 10.43 -9.15 -12.46
N LYS A 90 10.76 -9.92 -13.50
CA LYS A 90 10.17 -9.73 -14.85
C LYS A 90 8.65 -9.89 -14.86
N GLU A 91 8.10 -10.73 -13.98
CA GLU A 91 6.65 -10.88 -13.80
C GLU A 91 5.95 -9.59 -13.35
N ASP A 92 6.64 -8.72 -12.62
CA ASP A 92 6.09 -7.43 -12.14
C ASP A 92 6.19 -6.32 -13.21
N GLN A 93 7.16 -6.42 -14.13
CA GLN A 93 7.46 -5.40 -15.16
C GLN A 93 6.40 -5.31 -16.28
N GLY A 94 5.48 -6.28 -16.39
CA GLY A 94 4.49 -6.38 -17.47
C GLY A 94 3.37 -5.32 -17.45
N ARG A 95 3.35 -4.42 -16.46
CA ARG A 95 2.36 -3.35 -16.36
C ARG A 95 2.73 -2.22 -17.32
N LYS A 96 2.18 -2.27 -18.54
CA LYS A 96 2.40 -1.23 -19.54
C LYS A 96 2.07 0.14 -18.95
N PRO A 97 2.95 1.16 -19.09
CA PRO A 97 2.63 2.52 -18.69
C PRO A 97 1.33 2.94 -19.38
N ASN A 98 0.50 3.70 -18.66
CA ASN A 98 -0.83 4.05 -19.18
C ASN A 98 -0.69 4.76 -20.54
N ARG A 99 -1.64 4.50 -21.44
CA ARG A 99 -1.70 5.13 -22.76
C ARG A 99 -2.22 6.57 -22.73
N PHE A 100 -2.57 7.07 -21.55
CA PHE A 100 -3.17 8.38 -21.32
C PHE A 100 -2.17 9.43 -20.85
N GLY A 101 -0.86 9.16 -21.01
CA GLY A 101 0.20 10.09 -20.66
C GLY A 101 0.24 10.47 -19.18
N ARG A 102 -0.35 9.71 -18.26
CA ARG A 102 -0.30 10.00 -16.81
C ARG A 102 0.98 9.46 -16.19
N ILE A 103 1.43 10.07 -15.11
CA ILE A 103 2.54 9.62 -14.27
C ILE A 103 2.11 9.72 -12.82
N MET A 104 2.37 8.70 -12.01
CA MET A 104 2.21 8.79 -10.57
C MET A 104 3.26 9.72 -9.99
N LYS A 105 2.84 10.57 -9.06
CA LYS A 105 3.76 11.42 -8.31
C LYS A 105 4.66 10.59 -7.39
N PRO A 106 5.83 11.12 -6.97
CA PRO A 106 6.67 10.50 -5.96
C PRO A 106 5.89 10.20 -4.68
N PHE A 107 6.36 9.19 -3.94
CA PHE A 107 5.76 8.79 -2.68
C PHE A 107 5.73 9.97 -1.68
N ASN A 108 4.59 10.15 -1.00
CA ASN A 108 4.35 11.21 -0.04
C ASN A 108 3.66 10.66 1.20
N TRP A 109 4.29 10.79 2.37
CA TRP A 109 3.71 10.35 3.64
C TRP A 109 2.37 11.00 3.98
N ASN A 110 2.10 12.22 3.49
CA ASN A 110 0.82 12.90 3.71
C ASN A 110 -0.35 12.23 2.97
N ALA A 111 -0.07 11.36 1.99
CA ALA A 111 -1.08 10.59 1.26
C ALA A 111 -1.34 9.20 1.89
N VAL A 112 -0.63 8.85 2.96
CA VAL A 112 -0.89 7.64 3.76
C VAL A 112 -1.98 7.96 4.79
N ILE A 113 -3.13 7.30 4.66
CA ILE A 113 -4.24 7.41 5.59
C ILE A 113 -4.26 6.17 6.47
N GLU A 114 -3.96 6.35 7.76
CA GLU A 114 -4.11 5.30 8.77
C GLU A 114 -5.60 4.93 8.93
N ARG A 115 -5.90 3.64 8.84
CA ARG A 115 -7.25 3.11 9.06
C ARG A 115 -7.36 2.41 10.40
N GLN A 116 -6.36 1.60 10.73
CA GLN A 116 -6.30 0.89 12.00
C GLN A 116 -4.85 0.76 12.44
N PHE A 117 -4.58 1.03 13.71
CA PHE A 117 -3.32 0.70 14.34
C PHE A 117 -3.60 0.12 15.73
N LYS A 118 -3.49 -1.21 15.87
CA LYS A 118 -3.89 -1.90 17.10
C LYS A 118 -3.18 -3.24 17.28
N TRP A 119 -3.11 -3.69 18.52
CA TRP A 119 -2.93 -5.10 18.81
C TRP A 119 -4.29 -5.83 18.67
N THR A 120 -4.30 -7.02 18.09
CA THR A 120 -5.50 -7.85 17.96
C THR A 120 -5.20 -9.30 18.29
N LYS A 121 -6.15 -9.98 18.94
CA LYS A 121 -6.04 -11.42 19.23
C LYS A 121 -6.18 -12.26 17.95
N THR A 122 -6.99 -11.80 17.01
CA THR A 122 -7.26 -12.46 15.72
C THR A 122 -7.14 -11.46 14.59
N LEU A 123 -6.56 -11.87 13.47
CA LEU A 123 -6.44 -11.01 12.29
C LEU A 123 -7.79 -10.86 11.60
N PRO A 124 -8.12 -9.66 11.08
CA PRO A 124 -9.21 -9.51 10.12
C PRO A 124 -8.97 -10.42 8.92
N THR A 125 -10.03 -11.01 8.37
CA THR A 125 -9.95 -11.86 7.18
C THR A 125 -10.54 -11.18 5.96
N THR A 126 -10.02 -11.54 4.79
CA THR A 126 -10.60 -11.10 3.52
C THR A 126 -11.98 -11.73 3.35
N THR A 127 -12.98 -10.93 2.97
CA THR A 127 -14.39 -11.35 2.90
C THR A 127 -14.82 -11.79 1.50
N GLU A 128 -14.04 -11.50 0.47
CA GLU A 128 -14.39 -11.67 -0.94
C GLU A 128 -13.19 -12.15 -1.78
N GLY A 129 -13.46 -12.79 -2.92
CA GLY A 129 -12.45 -13.24 -3.88
C GLY A 129 -11.72 -14.53 -3.49
N ASP A 130 -10.67 -14.88 -4.24
CA ASP A 130 -9.91 -16.14 -4.09
C ASP A 130 -9.16 -16.26 -2.74
N ASP A 131 -9.04 -15.15 -2.01
CA ASP A 131 -8.42 -15.08 -0.69
C ASP A 131 -9.43 -15.03 0.45
N GLN A 132 -10.72 -15.26 0.18
CA GLN A 132 -11.76 -15.30 1.21
C GLN A 132 -11.37 -16.25 2.36
N GLY A 133 -11.49 -15.75 3.59
CA GLY A 133 -11.15 -16.49 4.81
C GLY A 133 -9.67 -16.48 5.19
N LYS A 134 -8.78 -15.97 4.34
CA LYS A 134 -7.36 -15.75 4.69
C LYS A 134 -7.19 -14.42 5.45
N PRO A 135 -6.14 -14.28 6.28
CA PRO A 135 -5.83 -12.99 6.92
C PRO A 135 -5.66 -11.87 5.89
N TYR A 136 -6.25 -10.71 6.17
CA TYR A 136 -6.12 -9.53 5.34
C TYR A 136 -4.80 -8.82 5.62
N GLY A 137 -4.04 -8.54 4.55
CA GLY A 137 -2.73 -7.89 4.62
C GLY A 137 -1.56 -8.87 4.48
N LYS A 138 -0.35 -8.38 4.80
CA LYS A 138 0.91 -9.11 4.65
C LYS A 138 1.60 -9.28 6.01
N LYS A 139 2.18 -10.47 6.24
CA LYS A 139 3.04 -10.72 7.41
C LYS A 139 4.42 -10.08 7.20
N ILE A 140 4.94 -9.37 8.20
CA ILE A 140 6.29 -8.72 8.21
C ILE A 140 7.04 -8.93 9.54
#